data_AF-A0A927R5A0-F1
#
_entry.id   AF-A0A927R5A0-F1
#
_cell.length_a   1.000
_cell.length_b   1.000
_cell.length_c   1.000
_cell.angle_alpha   90.00
_cell.angle_beta   90.00
_cell.angle_gamma   90.00
#
_symmetry.space_group_name_H-M   'P 1'
#
loop_
_entity.id
_entity.type
_entity.pdbx_description
1 polymer ?
#
loop_
_entity_poly.entity_id
_entity_poly.type
_entity_poly.pdbx_seq_one_letter_code
_entity_poly.pdbx_strand_id
1 'polypeptide(L)' 'MIPTEIENRIANYFFHMYLPEDVMTEIEDRLLPLCILDVEEYLNHDNLVRWAIEIIDKQIEDKGFK' A
#
# COMPACT_ATOMS: atom_id res chain seq x y z
N MET A 1 7.73 -21.11 -9.75
CA MET A 1 7.55 -19.68 -9.47
C MET A 1 6.63 -19.12 -10.54
N ILE A 2 5.69 -18.29 -10.13
CA ILE A 2 4.79 -17.58 -11.05
C ILE A 2 5.58 -16.38 -11.61
N PRO A 3 5.34 -15.92 -12.85
CA PRO A 3 6.00 -14.73 -13.36
C PRO A 3 5.64 -13.48 -12.53
N THR A 4 6.60 -12.59 -12.29
CA THR A 4 6.40 -11.34 -11.50
C THR A 4 5.27 -10.46 -12.05
N GLU A 5 5.07 -10.43 -13.37
CA GLU A 5 3.94 -9.73 -13.97
C GLU A 5 2.59 -10.30 -13.47
N ILE A 6 2.48 -11.62 -13.37
CA ILE A 6 1.27 -12.28 -12.89
C ILE A 6 1.07 -11.99 -11.39
N GLU A 7 2.15 -12.00 -10.59
CA GLU A 7 2.10 -11.63 -9.18
C GLU A 7 1.63 -10.19 -8.98
N ASN A 8 2.16 -9.24 -9.76
CA ASN A 8 1.77 -7.83 -9.69
C ASN A 8 0.30 -7.61 -10.07
N ARG A 9 -0.22 -8.35 -11.06
CA ARG A 9 -1.64 -8.27 -11.44
C ARG A 9 -2.55 -8.80 -10.34
N ILE A 10 -2.15 -9.88 -9.67
CA ILE A 10 -2.86 -10.41 -8.51
C ILE A 10 -2.80 -9.40 -7.36
N ALA A 11 -1.63 -8.85 -7.06
CA ALA A 11 -1.45 -7.87 -5.99
C ALA A 11 -2.29 -6.60 -6.20
N ASN A 12 -2.28 -6.02 -7.42
CA ASN A 12 -3.10 -4.86 -7.74
C ASN A 12 -4.60 -5.15 -7.62
N TYR A 13 -5.06 -6.32 -8.06
CA TYR A 13 -6.45 -6.72 -7.87
C TYR A 13 -6.80 -6.81 -6.39
N PHE A 14 -5.93 -7.41 -5.59
CA PHE A 14 -6.15 -7.51 -4.14
C PHE A 14 -6.18 -6.15 -3.46
N PHE A 15 -5.23 -5.29 -3.81
CA PHE A 15 -5.13 -3.92 -3.31
C PHE A 15 -6.42 -3.15 -3.57
N HIS A 16 -6.97 -3.20 -4.79
CA HIS A 16 -8.17 -2.44 -5.12
C HIS A 16 -9.50 -3.08 -4.66
N MET A 17 -9.57 -4.41 -4.55
CA MET A 17 -10.84 -5.12 -4.33
C MET A 17 -11.09 -5.51 -2.87
N TYR A 18 -10.03 -5.86 -2.12
CA TYR A 18 -10.18 -6.45 -0.78
C TYR A 18 -9.68 -5.57 0.35
N LEU A 19 -8.90 -4.53 0.06
CA LEU A 19 -8.53 -3.56 1.07
C LEU A 19 -9.80 -2.76 1.47
N PRO A 20 -10.11 -2.64 2.76
CA PRO A 20 -11.22 -1.81 3.19
C PRO A 20 -11.01 -0.35 2.78
N GLU A 21 -12.10 0.34 2.46
CA GLU A 21 -12.07 1.71 1.92
C GLU A 21 -11.40 2.72 2.89
N ASP A 22 -11.59 2.54 4.19
CA ASP A 22 -10.93 3.35 5.23
C ASP A 22 -9.40 3.17 5.22
N VAL A 23 -8.93 1.94 5.04
CA VAL A 23 -7.50 1.63 4.92
C VAL A 23 -6.91 2.23 3.66
N MET A 24 -7.62 2.11 2.54
CA MET A 24 -7.19 2.67 1.26
C MET A 24 -7.11 4.19 1.34
N THR A 25 -8.11 4.83 1.94
CA THR A 25 -8.14 6.28 2.17
C THR A 25 -6.96 6.72 3.03
N GLU A 26 -6.65 6.01 4.12
CA GLU A 26 -5.51 6.34 4.99
C GLU A 26 -4.16 6.22 4.27
N ILE A 27 -4.00 5.19 3.42
CA ILE A 27 -2.81 5.02 2.57
C ILE A 27 -2.70 6.18 1.59
N GLU A 28 -3.78 6.52 0.89
CA GLU A 28 -3.80 7.60 -0.09
C GLU A 28 -3.53 8.97 0.55
N ASP A 29 -4.19 9.29 1.67
CA ASP A 29 -3.99 10.54 2.41
C ASP A 29 -2.53 10.70 2.86
N ARG A 30 -1.88 9.59 3.24
CA ARG A 30 -0.49 9.62 3.71
C ARG A 30 0.51 9.68 2.56
N LEU A 31 0.28 8.95 1.47
CA LEU A 31 1.28 8.75 0.42
C LEU A 31 1.10 9.67 -0.79
N LEU A 32 -0.13 9.99 -1.21
CA LEU A 32 -0.37 10.84 -2.38
C LEU A 32 0.32 12.20 -2.30
N PRO A 33 0.30 12.94 -1.17
CA PRO A 33 1.01 14.22 -1.10
C PRO A 33 2.51 14.07 -1.36
N LEU A 34 3.12 13.00 -0.86
CA LEU A 34 4.55 12.72 -1.05
C LEU A 34 4.87 12.36 -2.49
N CYS A 35 4.01 11.56 -3.14
CA CYS A 35 4.15 11.20 -4.54
C CYS A 35 3.92 12.39 -5.50
N ILE A 36 3.09 13.36 -5.10
CA ILE A 36 2.79 14.57 -5.91
C ILE A 36 3.86 15.66 -5.73
N LEU A 37 4.43 15.77 -4.52
CA LEU A 37 5.44 16.79 -4.21
C LEU A 37 6.83 16.46 -4.75
N ASP A 38 7.10 15.21 -5.15
CA ASP A 38 8.45 14.83 -5.51
C ASP A 38 8.86 15.24 -6.93
N VAL A 39 9.87 16.11 -6.95
CA VAL A 39 10.87 16.16 -8.01
C VAL A 39 11.55 14.80 -7.98
N GLU A 40 11.24 13.92 -8.95
CA GLU A 40 11.50 12.46 -9.02
C GLU A 40 12.86 11.91 -8.49
N GLU A 41 13.84 12.75 -8.14
CA GLU A 41 15.17 12.39 -7.66
C GLU A 41 15.26 11.96 -6.17
N TYR A 42 14.24 12.18 -5.32
CA TYR A 42 14.32 11.87 -3.88
C TYR A 42 13.22 10.96 -3.30
N LEU A 43 12.27 10.49 -4.11
CA LEU A 43 11.20 9.63 -3.63
C LEU A 43 11.74 8.25 -3.25
N ASN A 44 11.88 8.01 -1.94
CA ASN A 44 12.28 6.70 -1.43
C ASN A 44 11.08 5.74 -1.43
N HIS A 45 10.92 5.00 -2.52
CA HIS A 45 9.84 4.02 -2.69
C HIS A 45 9.79 2.98 -1.56
N ASP A 46 10.93 2.53 -1.03
CA ASP A 46 10.96 1.55 0.06
C ASP A 46 10.31 2.10 1.33
N ASN A 47 10.50 3.39 1.62
CA ASN A 47 9.85 4.04 2.77
C ASN A 47 8.34 4.17 2.58
N LEU A 48 7.88 4.52 1.38
CA LEU A 48 6.45 4.60 1.07
C LEU A 48 5.77 3.24 1.21
N VAL A 49 6.39 2.20 0.65
CA VAL A 49 5.90 0.82 0.76
C VAL A 49 5.87 0.38 2.22
N ARG A 50 6.91 0.66 3.00
CA ARG A 50 6.94 0.37 4.42
C ARG A 50 5.79 1.04 5.18
N TRP A 51 5.51 2.32 4.92
CA TRP A 51 4.41 3.01 5.57
C TRP A 51 3.03 2.48 5.17
N ALA A 52 2.85 2.07 3.92
CA ALA A 52 1.62 1.39 3.51
C ALA A 52 1.41 0.08 4.27
N ILE A 53 2.47 -0.72 4.42
CA ILE A 53 2.44 -1.99 5.17
C ILE A 53 2.09 -1.73 6.63
N GLU A 54 2.69 -0.74 7.27
CA GLU A 54 2.37 -0.38 8.68
C GLU A 54 0.88 -0.04 8.88
N ILE A 55 0.23 0.61 7.90
CA ILE A 55 -1.20 0.92 7.96
C ILE A 55 -2.03 -0.37 7.83
N ILE A 56 -1.67 -1.22 6.87
CA ILE A 56 -2.36 -2.50 6.63
C ILE A 56 -2.21 -3.44 7.83
N ASP A 57 -1.02 -3.56 8.42
CA ASP A 57 -0.74 -4.43 9.56
C ASP A 57 -1.55 -4.01 10.79
N LYS A 58 -1.62 -2.70 11.10
CA LYS A 58 -2.47 -2.19 12.18
C LYS A 58 -3.93 -2.59 12.02
N GLN A 59 -4.44 -2.52 10.79
CA GLN A 59 -5.82 -2.90 10.48
C GLN A 59 -6.09 -4.40 10.62
N ILE A 60 -5.09 -5.24 10.35
CA ILE A 60 -5.18 -6.68 10.58
C ILE A 60 -5.12 -7.00 12.08
N GLU A 61 -4.23 -6.34 12.83
CA GLU A 61 -4.10 -6.48 14.28
C GLU A 61 -5.38 -6.04 15.02
N ASP A 62 -5.95 -4.89 14.64
CA ASP A 62 -7.18 -4.35 15.24
C ASP A 62 -8.41 -5.22 14.96
N LYS A 63 -8.43 -5.96 13.85
CA LYS A 63 -9.51 -6.90 13.51
C LYS A 63 -9.39 -8.26 14.22
N GLY A 64 -8.35 -8.45 15.06
CA GLY A 64 -8.25 -9.61 15.94
C GLY A 64 -8.07 -10.94 15.21
N PHE A 65 -7.51 -10.94 13.99
CA PHE A 65 -7.08 -12.16 13.31
C PHE A 65 -5.87 -12.76 14.06
N LYS A 66 -6.15 -13.47 15.15
CA LYS A 66 -5.17 -14.25 15.92
C LYS A 66 -5.64 -15.68 16.13
#